data_AF-A0A497DSS5-F1
#
_entry.id   AF-A0A497DSS5-F1
#
_cell.length_a   1.000
_cell.length_b   1.000
_cell.length_c   1.000
_cell.angle_alpha   90.00
_cell.angle_beta   90.00
_cell.angle_gamma   90.00
#
_symmetry.space_group_name_H-M   'P 1'
#
loop_
_entity.id
_entity.type
_entity.pdbx_description
1 polymer ?
#
loop_
_entity_poly.entity_id
_entity_poly.type
_entity_poly.pdbx_seq_one_letter_code
_entity_poly.pdbx_strand_id
1 'polypeptide(L)'
;MKYRFLAGICIVCSSLFWGCSQPEPQTTSIEGIWVCTLETALDYPESKRITALLIGEGNGGIIEARGCIMWDGSYLYPWNLEQASFSDSTQTLTLVDEDGDRYEGILESDQHTIRGYFWSGDPGQNKPIDTVDFIRADPQLAQTLFYPRLPGPNGHTAYTYKSPEALEDGLEVANINTFTGDSLALYALLSNIISQDYGRLESLLVMKDSQLVLEEYFYGYDKSHLHNIHSCTKSIASLVLGIVMEHYEDVELSLPLFDFFPEYDHLAINGKELISVEHLLCMTAGFPVDDTPGWVDLDDQLLNILSRPLAEVPGEIFQYNNNNSILLGGVLQNITGEPADQLVKKYLFDLMGISSYQWAYVDGLPQCHSDLQMLPRDMAKIGQLVLNDGRWGDLQLVPKEWIQESTRPHLAESEYFDYGYHWWLRSASNKAWWDKPEIRSNAGHEMVIALGFGGQYIMIIRDLNMVVVTTASDYSNGHMARSKIPLVIEKFIPLFE
;
A
#
# COMPACT_ATOMS: atom_id res chain seq x y z
N MET A 1 18.94 -27.17 41.64
CA MET A 1 19.74 -27.62 42.81
C MET A 1 21.13 -27.04 42.65
N LYS A 2 21.66 -26.41 43.71
CA LYS A 2 22.87 -25.59 43.75
C LYS A 2 24.18 -26.40 43.70
N TYR A 3 25.26 -25.64 43.48
CA TYR A 3 26.68 -25.84 43.82
C TYR A 3 27.57 -26.48 42.73
N ARG A 4 28.83 -26.09 42.47
CA ARG A 4 29.74 -24.95 42.76
C ARG A 4 31.16 -25.56 42.70
N PHE A 5 32.12 -24.82 42.14
CA PHE A 5 33.57 -24.82 42.49
C PHE A 5 34.43 -26.03 42.04
N LEU A 6 35.70 -25.89 41.63
CA LEU A 6 36.76 -24.92 41.96
C LEU A 6 37.87 -24.90 40.87
N ALA A 7 38.45 -23.70 40.68
CA ALA A 7 39.86 -23.32 40.45
C ALA A 7 40.85 -24.32 39.80
N GLY A 8 41.80 -23.89 38.96
CA GLY A 8 42.30 -22.57 38.63
C GLY A 8 43.78 -22.69 38.24
N ILE A 9 44.22 -21.96 37.21
CA ILE A 9 45.63 -21.69 36.97
C ILE A 9 45.75 -20.23 36.56
N CYS A 10 46.45 -19.48 37.39
CA CYS A 10 46.82 -18.09 37.20
C CYS A 10 48.21 -18.07 36.55
N ILE A 11 48.36 -17.43 35.38
CA ILE A 11 49.66 -16.98 34.87
C ILE A 11 49.57 -15.48 34.60
N VAL A 12 50.63 -14.82 35.05
CA VAL A 12 50.80 -13.39 35.28
C VAL A 12 50.87 -12.57 33.99
N CYS A 13 50.32 -11.36 34.10
CA CYS A 13 50.33 -10.21 33.22
C CYS A 13 51.60 -9.99 32.37
N SER A 14 51.37 -9.63 31.11
CA SER A 14 52.15 -8.58 30.45
C SER A 14 51.19 -7.58 29.80
N SER A 15 51.33 -6.34 30.26
CA SER A 15 50.56 -5.16 29.93
C SER A 15 50.91 -4.62 28.54
N LEU A 16 49.91 -4.48 27.67
CA LEU A 16 49.91 -3.53 26.57
C LEU A 16 48.67 -2.65 26.73
N PHE A 17 48.92 -1.45 27.25
CA PHE A 17 47.97 -0.35 27.31
C PHE A 17 47.60 0.05 25.89
N TRP A 18 46.40 -0.31 25.44
CA TRP A 18 45.62 0.52 24.53
C TRP A 18 44.41 0.98 25.33
N GLY A 19 44.32 2.30 25.50
CA GLY A 19 43.27 2.92 26.27
C GLY A 19 41.92 2.52 25.69
N CYS A 20 41.09 1.86 26.49
CA CYS A 20 39.66 1.95 26.32
C CYS A 20 39.31 3.43 26.53
N SER A 21 39.25 4.21 25.46
CA SER A 21 38.35 5.34 25.42
C SER A 21 36.97 4.76 25.72
N GLN A 22 36.46 5.06 26.91
CA GLN A 22 35.02 5.09 27.12
C GLN A 22 34.41 5.78 25.89
N PRO A 23 33.29 5.31 25.32
CA PRO A 23 32.59 6.16 24.37
C PRO A 23 32.39 7.50 25.07
N GLU A 24 32.93 8.57 24.49
CA GLU A 24 32.61 9.92 24.93
C GLU A 24 31.08 10.02 25.02
N PRO A 25 30.52 10.68 26.04
CA PRO A 25 29.09 10.92 26.07
C PRO A 25 28.74 11.63 24.77
N GLN A 26 28.09 10.91 23.85
CA GLN A 26 27.53 11.53 22.65
C GLN A 26 26.60 12.64 23.15
N THR A 27 26.81 13.81 22.58
CA THR A 27 26.22 15.09 22.95
C THR A 27 24.75 15.00 23.36
N THR A 28 24.42 15.70 24.44
CA THR A 28 23.07 16.04 24.96
C THR A 28 22.29 16.91 23.95
N SER A 29 22.06 16.41 22.74
CA SER A 29 21.33 17.09 21.66
C SER A 29 19.93 16.49 21.53
N ILE A 30 18.89 17.30 21.31
CA ILE A 30 17.52 16.83 21.06
C ILE A 30 17.38 16.05 19.74
N GLU A 31 18.38 16.11 18.87
CA GLU A 31 18.43 15.38 17.61
C GLU A 31 18.18 13.88 17.78
N GLY A 32 17.55 13.28 16.77
CA GLY A 32 17.24 11.87 16.71
C GLY A 32 15.77 11.63 16.42
N ILE A 33 15.38 10.36 16.55
CA ILE A 33 14.01 9.93 16.35
C ILE A 33 13.31 9.73 17.69
N TRP A 34 12.07 10.17 17.73
CA TRP A 34 11.20 10.18 18.89
C TRP A 34 9.88 9.53 18.49
N VAL A 35 9.30 8.74 19.37
CA VAL A 35 7.97 8.12 19.18
C VAL A 35 7.12 8.40 20.40
N CYS A 36 5.81 8.59 20.21
CA CYS A 36 4.93 8.81 21.34
C CYS A 36 4.97 7.61 22.30
N THR A 37 4.75 7.86 23.58
CA THR A 37 4.67 6.78 24.57
C THR A 37 3.50 5.83 24.26
N LEU A 38 3.57 4.60 24.77
CA LEU A 38 2.45 3.67 24.68
C LEU A 38 1.20 4.23 25.38
N GLU A 39 1.36 4.92 26.50
CA GLU A 39 0.24 5.56 27.22
C GLU A 39 -0.48 6.56 26.31
N THR A 40 0.27 7.47 25.68
CA THR A 40 -0.27 8.40 24.69
C THR A 40 -0.91 7.68 23.49
N ALA A 41 -0.29 6.62 22.98
CA ALA A 41 -0.84 5.85 21.85
C ALA A 41 -2.19 5.19 22.19
N LEU A 42 -2.42 4.82 23.45
CA LEU A 42 -3.64 4.19 23.94
C LEU A 42 -4.81 5.18 24.13
N ASP A 43 -4.53 6.48 24.22
CA ASP A 43 -5.58 7.51 24.39
C ASP A 43 -6.37 7.76 23.10
N TYR A 44 -5.88 7.31 21.95
CA TYR A 44 -6.58 7.41 20.68
C TYR A 44 -7.54 6.22 20.45
N PRO A 45 -8.75 6.44 19.88
CA PRO A 45 -9.80 5.41 19.74
C PRO A 45 -9.35 4.14 19.01
N GLU A 46 -8.31 4.25 18.20
CA GLU A 46 -7.62 3.18 17.51
C GLU A 46 -6.23 3.03 18.12
N SER A 47 -6.14 2.31 19.24
CA SER A 47 -5.00 2.08 20.16
C SER A 47 -3.66 1.59 19.54
N LYS A 48 -3.53 1.68 18.22
CA LYS A 48 -2.37 1.32 17.39
C LYS A 48 -1.73 2.53 16.69
N ARG A 49 -2.24 3.75 16.90
CA ARG A 49 -1.67 4.97 16.31
C ARG A 49 -0.44 5.40 17.09
N ILE A 50 0.68 5.56 16.40
CA ILE A 50 1.95 6.02 17.00
C ILE A 50 2.44 7.22 16.21
N THR A 51 2.64 8.35 16.89
CA THR A 51 3.27 9.54 16.31
C THR A 51 4.77 9.40 16.40
N ALA A 52 5.48 9.56 15.28
CA ALA A 52 6.93 9.58 15.22
C ALA A 52 7.43 10.95 14.74
N LEU A 53 8.56 11.38 15.28
CA LEU A 53 9.18 12.67 15.02
C LEU A 53 10.69 12.47 14.84
N LEU A 54 11.20 12.90 13.69
CA LEU A 54 12.62 12.98 13.42
C LEU A 54 13.08 14.43 13.56
N ILE A 55 14.05 14.68 14.44
CA ILE A 55 14.66 15.99 14.65
C ILE A 55 16.12 15.93 14.19
N GLY A 56 16.51 16.89 13.35
CA GLY A 56 17.86 17.07 12.84
C GLY A 56 18.37 18.50 12.99
N GLU A 57 19.66 18.69 12.73
CA GLU A 57 20.31 20.00 12.74
C GLU A 57 19.94 20.80 11.48
N GLY A 58 19.42 22.01 11.65
CA GLY A 58 19.15 22.96 10.56
C GLY A 58 20.13 24.13 10.56
N ASN A 59 19.95 25.07 9.63
CA ASN A 59 20.86 26.20 9.47
C ASN A 59 20.72 27.24 10.59
N GLY A 60 21.85 27.67 11.17
CA GLY A 60 21.89 28.82 12.09
C GLY A 60 21.32 28.58 13.49
N GLY A 61 21.26 27.32 13.95
CA GLY A 61 20.75 26.96 15.29
C GLY A 61 19.24 26.72 15.35
N ILE A 62 18.57 26.68 14.19
CA ILE A 62 17.19 26.22 14.03
C ILE A 62 17.22 24.72 13.76
N ILE A 63 16.36 23.93 14.40
CA ILE A 63 16.24 22.50 14.12
C ILE A 63 15.34 22.27 12.91
N GLU A 64 15.56 21.17 12.18
CA GLU A 64 14.60 20.66 11.21
C GLU A 64 13.84 19.49 11.85
N ALA A 65 12.52 19.45 11.67
CA ALA A 65 11.71 18.35 12.17
C ALA A 65 10.79 17.80 11.09
N ARG A 66 10.64 16.48 11.07
CA ARG A 66 9.69 15.76 10.20
C ARG A 66 8.85 14.83 11.07
N GLY A 67 7.54 14.91 10.96
CA GLY A 67 6.63 14.05 11.70
C GLY A 67 5.91 13.06 10.78
N CYS A 68 5.50 11.93 11.34
CA CYS A 68 4.55 11.04 10.68
C CYS A 68 3.69 10.30 11.71
N ILE A 69 2.50 9.89 11.28
CA ILE A 69 1.66 8.96 12.01
C ILE A 69 1.89 7.57 11.46
N MET A 70 2.02 6.60 12.36
CA MET A 70 2.06 5.18 12.07
C MET A 70 0.78 4.51 12.55
N TRP A 71 0.38 3.42 11.90
CA TRP A 71 -0.67 2.53 12.37
C TRP A 71 -0.16 1.09 12.32
N ASP A 72 -0.29 0.39 13.44
CA ASP A 72 0.20 -0.99 13.61
C ASP A 72 1.69 -1.15 13.24
N GLY A 73 2.50 -0.15 13.58
CA GLY A 73 3.94 -0.11 13.30
C GLY A 73 4.32 0.25 11.86
N SER A 74 3.35 0.50 10.97
CA SER A 74 3.58 0.89 9.58
C SER A 74 3.30 2.37 9.35
N TYR A 75 4.01 3.00 8.41
CA TYR A 75 3.75 4.39 8.04
C TYR A 75 2.30 4.56 7.56
N LEU A 76 1.64 5.64 8.00
CA LEU A 76 0.29 5.99 7.56
C LEU A 76 0.30 7.32 6.79
N TYR A 77 0.50 8.45 7.45
CA TYR A 77 0.53 9.75 6.75
C TYR A 77 1.55 10.70 7.41
N PRO A 78 2.02 11.71 6.67
CA PRO A 78 2.94 12.69 7.25
C PRO A 78 2.21 13.54 8.30
N TRP A 79 2.95 13.98 9.32
CA TRP A 79 2.55 15.12 10.14
C TRP A 79 3.30 16.32 9.58
N ASN A 80 2.57 17.15 8.84
CA ASN A 80 3.12 18.25 8.06
C ASN A 80 3.48 19.42 8.98
N LEU A 81 4.76 19.52 9.34
CA LEU A 81 5.30 20.56 10.21
C LEU A 81 5.76 21.76 9.39
N GLU A 82 5.27 22.96 9.73
CA GLU A 82 5.73 24.21 9.12
C GLU A 82 6.92 24.81 9.87
N GLN A 83 6.95 24.66 11.20
CA GLN A 83 7.98 25.26 12.04
C GLN A 83 8.41 24.30 13.14
N ALA A 84 9.71 24.29 13.41
CA ALA A 84 10.30 23.58 14.53
C ALA A 84 11.37 24.46 15.18
N SER A 85 11.38 24.49 16.51
CA SER A 85 12.41 25.20 17.27
C SER A 85 12.70 24.50 18.59
N PHE A 86 13.95 24.60 19.04
CA PHE A 86 14.37 24.07 20.33
C PHE A 86 15.17 25.13 21.08
N SER A 87 14.85 25.31 22.36
CA SER A 87 15.56 26.22 23.26
C SER A 87 16.41 25.42 24.24
N ASP A 88 17.73 25.43 24.07
CA ASP A 88 18.66 24.78 25.01
C ASP A 88 18.54 25.32 26.43
N SER A 89 18.22 26.60 26.58
CA SER A 89 18.12 27.26 27.90
C SER A 89 16.93 26.79 28.73
N THR A 90 15.83 26.43 28.06
CA THR A 90 14.59 25.98 28.70
C THR A 90 14.29 24.52 28.45
N GLN A 91 15.12 23.84 27.63
CA GLN A 91 14.91 22.48 27.13
C GLN A 91 13.54 22.31 26.45
N THR A 92 13.03 23.37 25.80
CA THR A 92 11.68 23.39 25.23
C THR A 92 11.72 23.16 23.73
N LEU A 93 10.99 22.15 23.27
CA LEU A 93 10.66 21.89 21.88
C LEU A 93 9.32 22.54 21.53
N THR A 94 9.28 23.31 20.46
CA THR A 94 8.05 23.86 19.89
C THR A 94 7.93 23.44 18.44
N LEU A 95 6.79 22.84 18.09
CA LEU A 95 6.44 22.45 16.72
C LEU A 95 5.12 23.13 16.35
N VAL A 96 4.98 23.55 15.10
CA VAL A 96 3.74 24.09 14.53
C VAL A 96 3.47 23.38 13.22
N ASP A 97 2.25 22.88 13.05
CA ASP A 97 1.81 22.23 11.81
C ASP A 97 1.07 23.17 10.86
N GLU A 98 0.68 22.63 9.70
CA GLU A 98 0.01 23.38 8.61
C GLU A 98 -1.38 23.94 8.97
N ASP A 99 -2.03 23.37 9.99
CA ASP A 99 -3.31 23.88 10.51
C ASP A 99 -3.09 24.97 11.58
N GLY A 100 -1.83 25.24 11.95
CA GLY A 100 -1.44 26.18 12.98
C GLY A 100 -1.55 25.61 14.40
N ASP A 101 -1.85 24.31 14.54
CA ASP A 101 -1.81 23.64 15.83
C ASP A 101 -0.35 23.55 16.30
N ARG A 102 -0.15 23.71 17.62
CA ARG A 102 1.19 23.83 18.21
C ARG A 102 1.42 22.74 19.25
N TYR A 103 2.54 22.06 19.15
CA TYR A 103 3.08 21.22 20.21
C TYR A 103 4.14 21.98 21.02
N GLU A 104 4.04 21.92 22.35
CA GLU A 104 5.09 22.40 23.26
C GLU A 104 5.49 21.29 24.23
N GLY A 105 6.75 20.86 24.16
CA GLY A 105 7.29 19.78 25.00
C GLY A 105 8.59 20.17 25.71
N ILE A 106 8.83 19.60 26.88
CA ILE A 106 10.05 19.79 27.67
C ILE A 106 10.87 18.51 27.61
N LEU A 107 12.12 18.61 27.13
CA LEU A 107 13.10 17.53 27.18
C LEU A 107 13.54 17.33 28.64
N GLU A 108 13.24 16.16 29.17
CA GLU A 108 13.54 15.81 30.55
C GLU A 108 15.05 15.68 30.80
N SER A 109 15.43 15.78 32.08
CA SER A 109 16.83 15.65 32.51
C SER A 109 17.46 14.29 32.18
N ASP A 110 16.64 13.26 31.96
CA ASP A 110 17.09 11.94 31.50
C ASP A 110 17.55 11.96 30.04
N GLN A 111 17.22 13.00 29.27
CA GLN A 111 17.48 13.15 27.84
C GLN A 111 16.82 12.07 26.97
N HIS A 112 15.86 11.31 27.51
CA HIS A 112 15.18 10.21 26.82
C HIS A 112 13.68 10.46 26.66
N THR A 113 13.11 11.41 27.40
CA THR A 113 11.67 11.71 27.40
C THR A 113 11.42 13.18 27.08
N ILE A 114 10.45 13.47 26.23
CA ILE A 114 9.89 14.82 26.03
C ILE A 114 8.44 14.78 26.53
N ARG A 115 8.10 15.61 27.50
CA ARG A 115 6.72 15.73 27.99
C ARG A 115 6.06 16.97 27.45
N GLY A 116 4.89 16.83 26.82
CA GLY A 116 4.31 17.97 26.12
C GLY A 116 2.82 17.93 25.88
N TYR A 117 2.36 19.06 25.36
CA TYR A 117 0.96 19.38 25.17
C TYR A 117 0.72 19.89 23.76
N PHE A 118 -0.40 19.49 23.18
CA PHE A 118 -0.93 20.09 21.95
C PHE A 118 -1.87 21.23 22.29
N TRP A 119 -1.79 22.29 21.49
CA TRP A 119 -2.59 23.50 21.56
C TRP A 119 -3.24 23.73 20.20
N SER A 120 -4.53 24.07 20.18
CA SER A 120 -5.19 24.40 18.93
C SER A 120 -4.70 25.74 18.38
N GLY A 121 -4.59 25.84 17.06
CA GLY A 121 -4.35 27.09 16.32
C GLY A 121 -5.55 28.05 16.31
N ASP A 122 -6.73 27.63 16.80
CA ASP A 122 -7.90 28.49 16.92
C ASP A 122 -7.65 29.62 17.94
N PRO A 123 -7.74 30.91 17.54
CA PRO A 123 -7.51 32.06 18.41
C PRO A 123 -8.40 32.10 19.68
N GLY A 124 -9.50 31.35 19.71
CA GLY A 124 -10.39 31.21 20.86
C GLY A 124 -9.96 30.19 21.91
N GLN A 125 -8.99 29.32 21.61
CA GLN A 125 -8.62 28.18 22.46
C GLN A 125 -7.24 28.36 23.11
N ASN A 126 -7.23 28.88 24.35
CA ASN A 126 -6.00 29.07 25.14
C ASN A 126 -5.74 27.94 26.16
N LYS A 127 -6.19 26.72 25.89
CA LYS A 127 -5.94 25.55 26.75
C LYS A 127 -5.37 24.40 25.91
N PRO A 128 -4.53 23.54 26.51
CA PRO A 128 -4.12 22.30 25.87
C PRO A 128 -5.35 21.50 25.43
N ILE A 129 -5.32 21.01 24.20
CA ILE A 129 -6.34 20.13 23.64
C ILE A 129 -5.99 18.66 23.86
N ASP A 130 -4.70 18.34 23.98
CA ASP A 130 -4.21 16.97 24.19
C ASP A 130 -2.82 16.93 24.85
N THR A 131 -2.42 15.76 25.34
CA THR A 131 -1.09 15.48 25.90
C THR A 131 -0.38 14.42 25.07
N VAL A 132 0.84 14.72 24.62
CA VAL A 132 1.66 13.77 23.87
C VAL A 132 3.07 13.78 24.42
N ASP A 133 3.44 12.66 25.03
CA ASP A 133 4.78 12.43 25.51
C ASP A 133 5.55 11.62 24.47
N PHE A 134 6.79 12.01 24.18
CA PHE A 134 7.68 11.28 23.30
C PHE A 134 8.83 10.63 24.06
N ILE A 135 9.27 9.48 23.57
CA ILE A 135 10.49 8.79 24.00
C ILE A 135 11.44 8.61 22.82
N ARG A 136 12.75 8.61 23.09
CA ARG A 136 13.74 8.29 22.05
C ARG A 136 13.51 6.88 21.50
N ALA A 137 13.56 6.76 20.17
CA ALA A 137 13.49 5.49 19.46
C ALA A 137 14.85 5.10 18.85
N ASP A 138 14.92 3.87 18.32
CA ASP A 138 16.08 3.37 17.59
C ASP A 138 16.33 4.25 16.34
N PRO A 139 17.53 4.84 16.16
CA PRO A 139 17.87 5.62 14.98
C PRO A 139 17.59 4.93 13.64
N GLN A 140 17.62 3.59 13.58
CA GLN A 140 17.31 2.84 12.36
C GLN A 140 15.87 3.04 11.89
N LEU A 141 14.94 3.34 12.81
CA LEU A 141 13.55 3.65 12.47
C LEU A 141 13.44 4.91 11.58
N ALA A 142 14.42 5.82 11.65
CA ALA A 142 14.45 6.97 10.76
C ALA A 142 14.58 6.57 9.29
N GLN A 143 15.35 5.51 9.00
CA GLN A 143 15.48 4.97 7.65
C GLN A 143 14.14 4.49 7.12
N THR A 144 13.37 3.76 7.93
CA THR A 144 12.12 3.15 7.48
C THR A 144 10.97 4.16 7.38
N LEU A 145 11.01 5.23 8.16
CA LEU A 145 9.93 6.22 8.18
C LEU A 145 10.19 7.43 7.29
N PHE A 146 11.42 7.91 7.17
CA PHE A 146 11.67 9.25 6.61
C PHE A 146 12.55 9.26 5.37
N TYR A 147 13.36 8.23 5.13
CA TYR A 147 14.36 8.25 4.07
C TYR A 147 14.15 7.11 3.07
N PRO A 148 13.79 7.39 1.79
CA PRO A 148 13.74 6.37 0.75
C PRO A 148 15.05 5.59 0.67
N ARG A 149 16.16 6.30 0.83
CA ARG A 149 17.51 5.76 1.05
C ARG A 149 18.27 6.69 1.99
N LEU A 150 19.15 6.12 2.80
CA LEU A 150 19.99 6.91 3.68
C LEU A 150 20.92 7.82 2.85
N PRO A 151 20.97 9.13 3.14
CA PRO A 151 21.92 10.03 2.52
C PRO A 151 23.35 9.64 2.90
N GLY A 152 24.29 9.83 1.96
CA GLY A 152 25.71 9.67 2.26
C GLY A 152 26.24 10.80 3.17
N PRO A 153 27.52 10.76 3.56
CA PRO A 153 28.13 11.77 4.45
C PRO A 153 28.01 13.22 3.98
N ASN A 154 27.80 13.44 2.68
CA ASN A 154 27.65 14.77 2.08
C ASN A 154 26.17 15.20 1.94
N GLY A 155 25.23 14.49 2.57
CA GLY A 155 23.79 14.75 2.46
C GLY A 155 23.15 14.27 1.14
N HIS A 156 23.94 13.86 0.16
CA HIS A 156 23.44 13.38 -1.13
C HIS A 156 23.25 11.86 -1.14
N THR A 157 22.14 11.41 -1.74
CA THR A 157 21.93 10.01 -2.08
C THR A 157 22.25 9.80 -3.55
N ALA A 158 23.28 8.99 -3.85
CA ALA A 158 23.57 8.59 -5.22
C ALA A 158 22.77 7.32 -5.57
N TYR A 159 22.04 7.35 -6.70
CA TYR A 159 21.44 6.16 -7.26
C TYR A 159 22.46 5.40 -8.11
N THR A 160 22.46 4.07 -7.98
CA THR A 160 23.21 3.18 -8.87
C THR A 160 22.31 2.00 -9.16
N TYR A 161 21.93 1.85 -10.42
CA TYR A 161 21.15 0.72 -10.88
C TYR A 161 21.90 -0.60 -10.63
N LYS A 162 21.15 -1.61 -10.19
CA LYS A 162 21.59 -3.00 -10.12
C LYS A 162 20.56 -3.85 -10.85
N SER A 163 21.03 -4.83 -11.62
CA SER A 163 20.11 -5.78 -12.23
C SER A 163 19.38 -6.58 -11.16
N PRO A 164 18.08 -6.89 -11.37
CA PRO A 164 17.31 -7.71 -10.45
C PRO A 164 18.00 -9.04 -10.16
N GLU A 165 17.81 -9.54 -8.94
CA GLU A 165 18.40 -10.81 -8.53
C GLU A 165 17.58 -11.97 -9.08
N ALA A 166 18.25 -12.90 -9.78
CA ALA A 166 17.64 -14.15 -10.20
C ALA A 166 17.35 -15.03 -8.97
N LEU A 167 16.08 -15.34 -8.75
CA LEU A 167 15.61 -16.19 -7.65
C LEU A 167 14.94 -17.45 -8.20
N GLU A 168 14.75 -18.44 -7.34
CA GLU A 168 13.96 -19.64 -7.65
C GLU A 168 12.45 -19.38 -7.51
N ASP A 169 11.98 -18.22 -7.98
CA ASP A 169 10.58 -17.79 -7.87
C ASP A 169 9.82 -17.80 -9.21
N GLY A 170 10.48 -18.25 -10.29
CA GLY A 170 9.88 -18.39 -11.61
C GLY A 170 9.93 -17.12 -12.48
N LEU A 171 10.50 -16.02 -11.98
CA LEU A 171 10.73 -14.82 -12.78
C LEU A 171 12.11 -14.88 -13.45
N GLU A 172 12.14 -14.70 -14.76
CA GLU A 172 13.39 -14.40 -15.46
C GLU A 172 13.80 -12.95 -15.18
N VAL A 173 15.10 -12.68 -15.11
CA VAL A 173 15.63 -11.33 -14.88
C VAL A 173 16.50 -10.88 -16.05
N ALA A 174 16.49 -9.57 -16.31
CA ALA A 174 17.34 -8.97 -17.32
C ALA A 174 17.83 -7.58 -16.89
N ASN A 175 18.77 -7.02 -17.65
CA ASN A 175 19.29 -5.68 -17.38
C ASN A 175 18.42 -4.65 -18.11
N ILE A 176 17.83 -3.67 -17.41
CA ILE A 176 17.00 -2.64 -18.05
C ILE A 176 17.67 -1.93 -19.23
N ASN A 177 19.01 -1.76 -19.23
CA ASN A 177 19.72 -1.11 -20.33
C ASN A 177 19.71 -1.90 -21.64
N THR A 178 19.21 -3.14 -21.66
CA THR A 178 18.92 -3.86 -22.92
C THR A 178 17.60 -3.41 -23.54
N PHE A 179 16.75 -2.72 -22.78
CA PHE A 179 15.41 -2.27 -23.19
C PHE A 179 15.27 -0.75 -23.25
N THR A 180 16.07 0.00 -22.48
CA THR A 180 16.12 1.47 -22.54
C THR A 180 17.37 1.96 -23.25
N GLY A 181 17.20 2.90 -24.19
CA GLY A 181 18.29 3.65 -24.81
C GLY A 181 18.75 4.87 -24.00
N ASP A 182 17.97 5.28 -22.98
CA ASP A 182 18.20 6.51 -22.21
C ASP A 182 18.45 6.21 -20.73
N SER A 183 19.65 5.67 -20.45
CA SER A 183 20.10 5.46 -19.08
C SER A 183 20.15 6.77 -18.28
N LEU A 184 20.35 7.95 -18.90
CA LEU A 184 20.36 9.21 -18.14
C LEU A 184 18.98 9.55 -17.59
N ALA A 185 17.92 9.38 -18.39
CA ALA A 185 16.54 9.57 -17.96
C ALA A 185 16.13 8.60 -16.86
N LEU A 186 16.55 7.32 -16.94
CA LEU A 186 16.33 6.36 -15.87
C LEU A 186 16.95 6.84 -14.54
N TYR A 187 18.22 7.23 -14.54
CA TYR A 187 18.89 7.65 -13.31
C TYR A 187 18.29 8.95 -12.75
N ALA A 188 17.90 9.89 -13.62
CA ALA A 188 17.20 11.10 -13.19
C ALA A 188 15.84 10.77 -12.54
N LEU A 189 15.07 9.85 -13.14
CA LEU A 189 13.78 9.42 -12.59
C LEU A 189 13.93 8.79 -11.20
N LEU A 190 14.89 7.87 -11.04
CA LEU A 190 15.13 7.22 -9.74
C LEU A 190 15.69 8.21 -8.71
N SER A 191 16.49 9.19 -9.13
CA SER A 191 16.93 10.29 -8.27
C SER A 191 15.76 11.13 -7.75
N ASN A 192 14.78 11.42 -8.61
CA ASN A 192 13.58 12.18 -8.23
C ASN A 192 12.67 11.37 -7.29
N ILE A 193 12.54 10.06 -7.49
CA ILE A 193 11.85 9.17 -6.55
C ILE A 193 12.54 9.17 -5.18
N ILE A 194 13.88 9.06 -5.15
CA ILE A 194 14.66 9.13 -3.91
C ILE A 194 14.54 10.51 -3.23
N SER A 195 14.32 11.56 -4.02
CA SER A 195 14.09 12.92 -3.53
C SER A 195 12.64 13.16 -3.10
N GLN A 196 11.77 12.14 -3.23
CA GLN A 196 10.35 12.16 -2.85
C GLN A 196 9.48 13.08 -3.71
N ASP A 197 9.93 13.44 -4.92
CA ASP A 197 9.19 14.28 -5.87
C ASP A 197 7.86 13.64 -6.31
N TYR A 198 7.76 12.32 -6.17
CA TYR A 198 6.59 11.54 -6.48
C TYR A 198 5.97 10.90 -5.24
N GLY A 199 6.11 11.51 -4.06
CA GLY A 199 5.57 10.99 -2.79
C GLY A 199 6.28 9.73 -2.27
N ARG A 200 5.62 9.01 -1.35
CA ARG A 200 6.20 7.87 -0.63
C ARG A 200 6.01 6.56 -1.40
N LEU A 201 6.94 6.26 -2.29
CA LEU A 201 7.02 4.96 -2.98
C LEU A 201 7.85 3.98 -2.15
N GLU A 202 7.37 2.76 -1.95
CA GLU A 202 8.00 1.72 -1.12
C GLU A 202 8.65 0.62 -1.97
N SER A 203 8.04 0.29 -3.11
CA SER A 203 8.66 -0.54 -4.12
C SER A 203 8.27 -0.13 -5.54
N LEU A 204 9.14 -0.45 -6.49
CA LEU A 204 8.93 -0.30 -7.91
C LEU A 204 9.56 -1.48 -8.65
N LEU A 205 8.73 -2.27 -9.32
CA LEU A 205 9.16 -3.37 -10.17
C LEU A 205 8.66 -3.16 -11.59
N VAL A 206 9.48 -3.50 -12.57
CA VAL A 206 9.11 -3.46 -14.00
C VAL A 206 9.46 -4.78 -14.66
N MET A 207 8.45 -5.43 -15.22
CA MET A 207 8.61 -6.52 -16.18
C MET A 207 8.56 -5.95 -17.59
N LYS A 208 9.47 -6.38 -18.46
CA LYS A 208 9.43 -6.11 -19.90
C LYS A 208 9.72 -7.40 -20.64
N ASP A 209 8.87 -7.73 -21.62
CA ASP A 209 9.00 -8.93 -22.45
C ASP A 209 9.20 -10.21 -21.61
N SER A 210 8.38 -10.37 -20.55
CA SER A 210 8.43 -11.48 -19.58
C SER A 210 9.65 -11.55 -18.67
N GLN A 211 10.48 -10.51 -18.63
CA GLN A 211 11.67 -10.44 -17.77
C GLN A 211 11.57 -9.29 -16.77
N LEU A 212 11.91 -9.53 -15.50
CA LEU A 212 12.07 -8.51 -14.49
C LEU A 212 13.33 -7.70 -14.79
N VAL A 213 13.15 -6.43 -15.16
CA VAL A 213 14.23 -5.54 -15.60
C VAL A 213 14.59 -4.46 -14.59
N LEU A 214 13.66 -4.10 -13.70
CA LEU A 214 13.87 -3.15 -12.61
C LEU A 214 13.23 -3.70 -11.34
N GLU A 215 13.95 -3.62 -10.23
CA GLU A 215 13.51 -4.09 -8.91
C GLU A 215 14.13 -3.16 -7.86
N GLU A 216 13.34 -2.20 -7.38
CA GLU A 216 13.79 -1.20 -6.43
C GLU A 216 12.88 -1.17 -5.21
N TYR A 217 13.51 -1.05 -4.04
CA TYR A 217 12.84 -0.92 -2.75
C TYR A 217 13.37 0.30 -2.02
N PHE A 218 12.50 0.93 -1.23
CA PHE A 218 12.76 2.18 -0.53
C PHE A 218 12.35 2.06 0.94
N TYR A 219 12.75 3.00 1.78
CA TYR A 219 12.30 3.08 3.19
C TYR A 219 12.55 1.78 3.98
N GLY A 220 13.67 1.11 3.70
CA GLY A 220 14.05 -0.13 4.37
C GLY A 220 13.23 -1.36 4.00
N TYR A 221 12.23 -1.24 3.13
CA TYR A 221 11.57 -2.39 2.52
C TYR A 221 12.56 -3.17 1.64
N ASP A 222 12.25 -4.45 1.43
CA ASP A 222 12.95 -5.33 0.51
C ASP A 222 11.99 -6.38 -0.07
N LYS A 223 12.54 -7.25 -0.92
CA LYS A 223 11.83 -8.34 -1.61
C LYS A 223 11.13 -9.37 -0.71
N SER A 224 11.40 -9.37 0.60
CA SER A 224 10.79 -10.26 1.60
C SER A 224 9.66 -9.61 2.41
N HIS A 225 9.36 -8.33 2.17
CA HIS A 225 8.31 -7.61 2.88
C HIS A 225 6.97 -7.68 2.15
N LEU A 226 5.95 -8.15 2.88
CA LEU A 226 4.56 -8.11 2.43
C LEU A 226 4.04 -6.67 2.46
N HIS A 227 3.26 -6.31 1.45
CA HIS A 227 2.53 -5.05 1.39
C HIS A 227 1.04 -5.34 1.27
N ASN A 228 0.20 -4.60 2.01
CA ASN A 228 -1.24 -4.60 1.77
C ASN A 228 -1.50 -4.00 0.39
N ILE A 229 -2.01 -4.82 -0.54
CA ILE A 229 -2.26 -4.40 -1.92
C ILE A 229 -3.61 -3.66 -2.05
N HIS A 230 -4.33 -3.50 -0.94
CA HIS A 230 -5.61 -2.83 -0.82
C HIS A 230 -6.60 -3.34 -1.89
N SER A 231 -7.24 -2.43 -2.61
CA SER A 231 -8.22 -2.75 -3.65
C SER A 231 -7.69 -3.57 -4.84
N CYS A 232 -6.38 -3.79 -5.00
CA CYS A 232 -5.88 -4.76 -5.98
C CYS A 232 -6.43 -6.18 -5.70
N THR A 233 -6.80 -6.46 -4.45
CA THR A 233 -7.45 -7.71 -4.01
C THR A 233 -8.70 -8.04 -4.84
N LYS A 234 -9.47 -7.03 -5.27
CA LYS A 234 -10.69 -7.24 -6.07
C LYS A 234 -10.37 -7.89 -7.41
N SER A 235 -9.27 -7.50 -8.03
CA SER A 235 -8.80 -8.05 -9.29
C SER A 235 -8.36 -9.51 -9.11
N ILE A 236 -7.76 -9.87 -7.97
CA ILE A 236 -7.46 -11.26 -7.62
C ILE A 236 -8.75 -12.08 -7.44
N ALA A 237 -9.75 -11.55 -6.74
CA ALA A 237 -11.05 -12.20 -6.59
C ALA A 237 -11.75 -12.43 -7.95
N SER A 238 -11.62 -11.47 -8.89
CA SER A 238 -12.11 -11.61 -10.26
C SER A 238 -11.40 -12.74 -11.01
N LEU A 239 -10.07 -12.87 -10.89
CA LEU A 239 -9.35 -14.01 -11.48
C LEU A 239 -9.85 -15.36 -10.93
N VAL A 240 -10.05 -15.45 -9.62
CA VAL A 240 -10.56 -16.66 -8.96
C VAL A 240 -11.97 -17.00 -9.43
N LEU A 241 -12.86 -16.02 -9.62
CA LEU A 241 -14.18 -16.26 -10.18
C LEU A 241 -14.11 -16.90 -11.57
N GLY A 242 -13.26 -16.37 -12.46
CA GLY A 242 -13.06 -16.94 -13.79
C GLY A 242 -12.58 -18.40 -13.76
N ILE A 243 -11.70 -18.73 -12.82
CA ILE A 243 -11.25 -20.10 -12.58
C ILE A 243 -12.43 -20.97 -12.10
N VAL A 244 -13.22 -20.48 -11.14
CA VAL A 244 -14.37 -21.21 -10.61
C VAL A 244 -15.41 -21.48 -11.70
N MET A 245 -15.71 -20.50 -12.55
CA MET A 245 -16.65 -20.66 -13.66
C MET A 245 -16.23 -21.72 -14.68
N GLU A 246 -14.93 -22.00 -14.83
CA GLU A 246 -14.42 -23.08 -15.68
C GLU A 246 -14.58 -24.47 -15.01
N HIS A 247 -14.47 -24.52 -13.68
CA HIS A 247 -14.45 -25.78 -12.92
C HIS A 247 -15.81 -26.22 -12.39
N TYR A 248 -16.76 -25.30 -12.24
CA TYR A 248 -18.07 -25.54 -11.66
C TYR A 248 -19.14 -25.23 -12.70
N GLU A 249 -19.98 -26.24 -12.98
CA GLU A 249 -21.10 -26.12 -13.92
C GLU A 249 -22.14 -25.10 -13.39
N ASP A 250 -22.91 -24.51 -14.29
CA ASP A 250 -24.06 -23.64 -13.99
C ASP A 250 -23.75 -22.34 -13.22
N VAL A 251 -22.54 -21.78 -13.35
CA VAL A 251 -22.21 -20.43 -12.86
C VAL A 251 -22.17 -19.44 -14.02
N GLU A 252 -23.24 -18.67 -14.19
CA GLU A 252 -23.31 -17.57 -15.17
C GLU A 252 -23.35 -16.21 -14.47
N LEU A 253 -22.74 -15.19 -15.09
CA LEU A 253 -22.70 -13.84 -14.50
C LEU A 253 -24.09 -13.19 -14.38
N SER A 254 -25.03 -13.60 -15.23
CA SER A 254 -26.41 -13.13 -15.23
C SER A 254 -27.27 -13.75 -14.13
N LEU A 255 -26.76 -14.74 -13.39
CA LEU A 255 -27.53 -15.35 -12.31
C LEU A 255 -27.85 -14.33 -11.22
N PRO A 256 -29.09 -14.35 -10.69
CA PRO A 256 -29.46 -13.54 -9.53
C PRO A 256 -28.53 -13.78 -8.35
N LEU A 257 -28.12 -12.70 -7.70
CA LEU A 257 -27.25 -12.73 -6.53
C LEU A 257 -27.80 -13.64 -5.42
N PHE A 258 -29.11 -13.58 -5.19
CA PHE A 258 -29.77 -14.31 -4.11
C PHE A 258 -29.83 -15.82 -4.33
N ASP A 259 -29.63 -16.32 -5.57
CA ASP A 259 -29.53 -17.76 -5.83
C ASP A 259 -28.33 -18.38 -5.10
N PHE A 260 -27.30 -17.58 -4.80
CA PHE A 260 -26.12 -17.98 -4.03
C PHE A 260 -26.29 -17.81 -2.52
N PHE A 261 -27.38 -17.21 -2.05
CA PHE A 261 -27.63 -16.91 -0.65
C PHE A 261 -29.05 -17.32 -0.21
N PRO A 262 -29.39 -18.63 -0.28
CA PRO A 262 -30.75 -19.11 -0.01
C PRO A 262 -31.26 -18.77 1.40
N GLU A 263 -30.38 -18.64 2.39
CA GLU A 263 -30.70 -18.19 3.74
C GLU A 263 -31.19 -16.73 3.80
N TYR A 264 -30.80 -15.90 2.82
CA TYR A 264 -31.16 -14.49 2.70
C TYR A 264 -32.17 -14.20 1.59
N ASP A 265 -32.76 -15.22 0.94
CA ASP A 265 -33.72 -15.07 -0.18
C ASP A 265 -34.93 -14.16 0.17
N HIS A 266 -35.34 -14.15 1.44
CA HIS A 266 -36.39 -13.25 1.92
C HIS A 266 -36.07 -11.75 1.78
N LEU A 267 -34.81 -11.39 1.55
CA LEU A 267 -34.35 -10.03 1.28
C LEU A 267 -34.38 -9.68 -0.21
N ALA A 268 -34.58 -10.65 -1.13
CA ALA A 268 -34.68 -10.48 -2.58
C ALA A 268 -36.00 -9.78 -2.98
N ILE A 269 -36.18 -8.56 -2.49
CA ILE A 269 -37.35 -7.71 -2.68
C ILE A 269 -36.92 -6.27 -2.98
N ASN A 270 -37.85 -5.50 -3.54
CA ASN A 270 -37.68 -4.08 -3.86
C ASN A 270 -36.54 -3.83 -4.85
N GLY A 271 -36.43 -4.67 -5.89
CA GLY A 271 -35.42 -4.56 -6.94
C GLY A 271 -34.12 -5.32 -6.65
N LYS A 272 -33.92 -5.82 -5.42
CA LYS A 272 -32.71 -6.61 -5.07
C LYS A 272 -32.67 -7.97 -5.77
N GLU A 273 -33.84 -8.50 -6.15
CA GLU A 273 -33.98 -9.69 -7.00
C GLU A 273 -33.41 -9.54 -8.42
N LEU A 274 -33.11 -8.31 -8.86
CA LEU A 274 -32.51 -8.01 -10.17
C LEU A 274 -30.98 -7.91 -10.13
N ILE A 275 -30.38 -7.96 -8.94
CA ILE A 275 -28.92 -7.90 -8.80
C ILE A 275 -28.34 -9.21 -9.30
N SER A 276 -27.35 -9.14 -10.20
CA SER A 276 -26.63 -10.30 -10.72
C SER A 276 -25.18 -10.31 -10.23
N VAL A 277 -24.47 -11.41 -10.46
CA VAL A 277 -23.02 -11.49 -10.21
C VAL A 277 -22.26 -10.47 -11.07
N GLU A 278 -22.70 -10.25 -12.31
CA GLU A 278 -22.15 -9.21 -13.20
C GLU A 278 -22.23 -7.82 -12.57
N HIS A 279 -23.35 -7.48 -11.93
CA HIS A 279 -23.51 -6.19 -11.26
C HIS A 279 -22.52 -6.00 -10.10
N LEU A 280 -22.12 -7.07 -9.40
CA LEU A 280 -21.06 -6.99 -8.40
C LEU A 280 -19.71 -6.61 -9.04
N LEU A 281 -19.34 -7.34 -10.10
CA LEU A 281 -18.06 -7.17 -10.81
C LEU A 281 -17.91 -5.80 -11.46
N CYS A 282 -19.01 -5.25 -11.98
CA CYS A 282 -19.07 -3.95 -12.66
C CYS A 282 -19.28 -2.76 -11.72
N MET A 283 -19.43 -3.00 -10.41
CA MET A 283 -19.75 -1.95 -9.43
C MET A 283 -21.10 -1.25 -9.70
N THR A 284 -22.10 -2.00 -10.15
CA THR A 284 -23.43 -1.49 -10.52
C THR A 284 -24.57 -2.17 -9.75
N ALA A 285 -24.28 -2.84 -8.63
CA ALA A 285 -25.28 -3.54 -7.82
C ALA A 285 -26.35 -2.64 -7.17
N GLY A 286 -26.12 -1.31 -7.11
CA GLY A 286 -27.08 -0.34 -6.58
C GLY A 286 -27.10 -0.22 -5.05
N PHE A 287 -26.24 -0.93 -4.32
CA PHE A 287 -26.07 -0.73 -2.88
C PHE A 287 -25.43 0.64 -2.58
N PRO A 288 -25.84 1.31 -1.49
CA PRO A 288 -25.21 2.54 -1.04
C PRO A 288 -23.72 2.37 -0.74
N VAL A 289 -22.91 3.41 -0.97
CA VAL A 289 -21.48 3.43 -0.64
C VAL A 289 -21.22 3.17 0.84
N ASP A 290 -20.01 2.70 1.13
CA ASP A 290 -19.60 2.21 2.44
C ASP A 290 -19.82 3.25 3.55
N ASP A 291 -19.49 4.52 3.32
CA ASP A 291 -19.61 5.58 4.33
C ASP A 291 -21.04 6.11 4.51
N THR A 292 -22.03 5.54 3.82
CA THR A 292 -23.43 5.97 3.95
C THR A 292 -23.97 5.57 5.34
N PRO A 293 -24.46 6.53 6.15
CA PRO A 293 -25.02 6.24 7.47
C PRO A 293 -26.18 5.24 7.42
N GLY A 294 -26.42 4.54 8.53
CA GLY A 294 -27.53 3.58 8.65
C GLY A 294 -27.10 2.11 8.67
N TRP A 295 -25.80 1.84 8.87
CA TRP A 295 -25.33 0.52 9.25
C TRP A 295 -26.02 0.05 10.53
N VAL A 296 -26.60 -1.13 10.47
CA VAL A 296 -26.95 -1.89 11.67
C VAL A 296 -25.76 -2.80 11.92
N ASP A 297 -25.22 -2.80 13.13
CA ASP A 297 -24.12 -3.69 13.49
C ASP A 297 -24.70 -5.07 13.80
N LEU A 298 -24.88 -5.89 12.75
CA LEU A 298 -25.22 -7.30 12.91
C LEU A 298 -23.93 -8.13 12.94
N ASP A 299 -23.93 -9.21 13.72
CA ASP A 299 -22.85 -10.22 13.78
C ASP A 299 -22.84 -11.11 12.51
N ASP A 300 -22.99 -10.50 11.33
CA ASP A 300 -23.01 -11.13 10.01
C ASP A 300 -22.83 -10.05 8.91
N GLN A 301 -21.62 -9.94 8.37
CA GLN A 301 -21.26 -8.97 7.34
C GLN A 301 -22.09 -9.10 6.05
N LEU A 302 -22.43 -10.32 5.62
CA LEU A 302 -23.22 -10.53 4.40
C LEU A 302 -24.66 -10.07 4.62
N LEU A 303 -25.28 -10.46 5.73
CA LEU A 303 -26.62 -10.02 6.11
C LEU A 303 -26.68 -8.50 6.24
N ASN A 304 -25.66 -7.88 6.83
CA ASN A 304 -25.55 -6.42 6.95
C ASN A 304 -25.65 -5.74 5.58
N ILE A 305 -24.90 -6.25 4.59
CA ILE A 305 -24.90 -5.70 3.23
C ILE A 305 -26.25 -5.93 2.56
N LEU A 306 -26.72 -7.18 2.54
CA LEU A 306 -27.93 -7.59 1.80
C LEU A 306 -29.21 -6.95 2.37
N SER A 307 -29.20 -6.57 3.64
CA SER A 307 -30.32 -5.88 4.30
C SER A 307 -30.44 -4.40 3.94
N ARG A 308 -29.42 -3.79 3.30
CA ARG A 308 -29.45 -2.37 2.97
C ARG A 308 -30.47 -2.09 1.85
N PRO A 309 -31.24 -0.99 1.95
CA PRO A 309 -32.04 -0.53 0.84
C PRO A 309 -31.12 -0.12 -0.32
N LEU A 310 -31.56 -0.35 -1.55
CA LEU A 310 -30.85 0.12 -2.72
C LEU A 310 -30.84 1.65 -2.79
N ALA A 311 -29.69 2.20 -3.13
CA ALA A 311 -29.53 3.61 -3.46
C ALA A 311 -29.86 3.88 -4.94
N GLU A 312 -29.55 2.92 -5.83
CA GLU A 312 -29.72 3.05 -7.27
C GLU A 312 -30.31 1.76 -7.87
N VAL A 313 -30.81 1.86 -9.11
CA VAL A 313 -31.30 0.69 -9.86
C VAL A 313 -30.10 -0.19 -10.26
N PRO A 314 -30.13 -1.51 -10.00
CA PRO A 314 -29.06 -2.42 -10.40
C PRO A 314 -28.78 -2.34 -11.90
N GLY A 315 -27.51 -2.21 -12.28
CA GLY A 315 -27.05 -2.11 -13.65
C GLY A 315 -27.02 -0.69 -14.25
N GLU A 316 -27.65 0.32 -13.62
CA GLU A 316 -27.76 1.65 -14.23
C GLU A 316 -26.59 2.59 -13.91
N ILE A 317 -26.08 2.56 -12.67
CA ILE A 317 -25.10 3.53 -12.19
C ILE A 317 -23.86 2.82 -11.64
N PHE A 318 -22.69 3.25 -12.12
CA PHE A 318 -21.41 2.89 -11.52
C PHE A 318 -21.25 3.57 -10.18
N GLN A 319 -20.99 2.76 -9.15
CA GLN A 319 -20.64 3.25 -7.83
C GLN A 319 -19.63 2.29 -7.19
N TYR A 320 -18.37 2.73 -7.13
CA TYR A 320 -17.30 1.92 -6.55
C TYR A 320 -17.60 1.61 -5.07
N ASN A 321 -17.76 0.33 -4.75
CA ASN A 321 -18.35 -0.11 -3.49
C ASN A 321 -17.68 -1.40 -3.00
N ASN A 322 -17.11 -1.40 -1.79
CA ASN A 322 -16.43 -2.58 -1.25
C ASN A 322 -17.39 -3.74 -0.99
N ASN A 323 -18.64 -3.45 -0.66
CA ASN A 323 -19.66 -4.45 -0.37
C ASN A 323 -19.88 -5.41 -1.54
N ASN A 324 -19.75 -4.93 -2.78
CA ASN A 324 -19.91 -5.78 -3.96
C ASN A 324 -18.85 -6.89 -4.01
N SER A 325 -17.61 -6.56 -3.66
CA SER A 325 -16.52 -7.54 -3.64
C SER A 325 -16.58 -8.45 -2.41
N ILE A 326 -17.09 -7.97 -1.27
CA ILE A 326 -17.38 -8.83 -0.10
C ILE A 326 -18.43 -9.87 -0.46
N LEU A 327 -19.54 -9.45 -1.09
CA LEU A 327 -20.58 -10.35 -1.58
C LEU A 327 -20.04 -11.35 -2.60
N LEU A 328 -19.13 -10.92 -3.50
CA LEU A 328 -18.47 -11.83 -4.42
C LEU A 328 -17.68 -12.93 -3.70
N GLY A 329 -17.02 -12.61 -2.57
CA GLY A 329 -16.38 -13.61 -1.71
C GLY A 329 -17.38 -14.63 -1.16
N GLY A 330 -18.57 -14.17 -0.73
CA GLY A 330 -19.67 -15.06 -0.32
C GLY A 330 -20.17 -15.93 -1.47
N VAL A 331 -20.33 -15.38 -2.68
CA VAL A 331 -20.71 -16.13 -3.89
C VAL A 331 -19.70 -17.24 -4.18
N LEU A 332 -18.40 -16.94 -4.16
CA LEU A 332 -17.34 -17.94 -4.36
C LEU A 332 -17.41 -19.07 -3.32
N GLN A 333 -17.62 -18.74 -2.05
CA GLN A 333 -17.75 -19.73 -0.99
C GLN A 333 -19.01 -20.59 -1.17
N ASN A 334 -20.14 -19.99 -1.54
CA ASN A 334 -21.41 -20.72 -1.68
C ASN A 334 -21.49 -21.58 -2.94
N ILE A 335 -20.76 -21.23 -4.00
CA ILE A 335 -20.58 -22.10 -5.18
C ILE A 335 -19.71 -23.31 -4.82
N THR A 336 -18.58 -23.09 -4.15
CA THR A 336 -17.50 -24.07 -4.10
C THR A 336 -17.40 -24.84 -2.78
N GLY A 337 -17.98 -24.30 -1.71
CA GLY A 337 -17.77 -24.73 -0.33
C GLY A 337 -16.42 -24.30 0.27
N GLU A 338 -15.57 -23.59 -0.48
CA GLU A 338 -14.23 -23.15 -0.07
C GLU A 338 -14.12 -21.61 -0.16
N PRO A 339 -13.50 -20.92 0.82
CA PRO A 339 -13.31 -19.48 0.73
C PRO A 339 -12.26 -19.09 -0.33
N ALA A 340 -12.31 -17.82 -0.79
CA ALA A 340 -11.52 -17.32 -1.91
C ALA A 340 -10.00 -17.49 -1.76
N ASP A 341 -9.47 -17.40 -0.54
CA ASP A 341 -8.05 -17.60 -0.26
C ASP A 341 -7.60 -19.06 -0.45
N GLN A 342 -8.47 -20.04 -0.18
CA GLN A 342 -8.19 -21.46 -0.44
C GLN A 342 -8.28 -21.77 -1.93
N LEU A 343 -9.26 -21.17 -2.61
CA LEU A 343 -9.40 -21.28 -4.07
C LEU A 343 -8.19 -20.67 -4.78
N VAL A 344 -7.76 -19.45 -4.42
CA VAL A 344 -6.58 -18.82 -5.02
C VAL A 344 -5.32 -19.63 -4.71
N LYS A 345 -5.20 -20.16 -3.48
CA LYS A 345 -4.07 -21.00 -3.11
C LYS A 345 -3.94 -22.20 -4.05
N LYS A 346 -5.03 -22.96 -4.17
CA LYS A 346 -5.10 -24.23 -4.89
C LYS A 346 -4.93 -24.08 -6.40
N TYR A 347 -5.65 -23.12 -6.99
CA TYR A 347 -5.73 -23.02 -8.45
C TYR A 347 -4.76 -21.99 -9.05
N LEU A 348 -4.14 -21.13 -8.24
CA LEU A 348 -3.29 -20.05 -8.74
C LEU A 348 -1.94 -19.97 -8.04
N PHE A 349 -1.93 -19.66 -6.74
CA PHE A 349 -0.70 -19.31 -6.02
C PHE A 349 0.28 -20.47 -5.89
N ASP A 350 -0.18 -21.68 -5.53
CA ASP A 350 0.70 -22.85 -5.44
C ASP A 350 1.34 -23.18 -6.80
N LEU A 351 0.62 -22.99 -7.90
CA LEU A 351 1.09 -23.26 -9.27
C LEU A 351 2.07 -22.19 -9.78
N MET A 352 2.03 -20.98 -9.20
CA MET A 352 2.91 -19.85 -9.52
C MET A 352 4.06 -19.69 -8.50
N GLY A 353 4.15 -20.58 -7.51
CA GLY A 353 5.15 -20.48 -6.43
C GLY A 353 4.94 -19.27 -5.51
N ILE A 354 3.72 -18.74 -5.43
CA ILE A 354 3.33 -17.67 -4.51
C ILE A 354 2.99 -18.34 -3.17
N SER A 355 3.81 -18.12 -2.15
CA SER A 355 3.68 -18.81 -0.85
C SER A 355 3.69 -17.87 0.35
N SER A 356 4.09 -16.62 0.16
CA SER A 356 4.14 -15.60 1.21
C SER A 356 3.03 -14.59 0.96
N TYR A 357 1.92 -14.76 1.66
CA TYR A 357 0.80 -13.82 1.64
C TYR A 357 -0.01 -13.92 2.94
N GLN A 358 -0.77 -12.88 3.24
CA GLN A 358 -1.74 -12.87 4.34
C GLN A 358 -3.03 -12.27 3.83
N TRP A 359 -4.18 -12.80 4.27
CA TRP A 359 -5.47 -12.27 3.87
C TRP A 359 -6.31 -12.05 5.11
N ALA A 360 -6.81 -10.83 5.32
CA ALA A 360 -7.70 -10.53 6.43
C ALA A 360 -9.03 -11.27 6.31
N TYR A 361 -9.59 -11.65 7.46
CA TYR A 361 -10.86 -12.36 7.58
C TYR A 361 -11.84 -11.56 8.45
N VAL A 362 -13.11 -11.56 8.06
CA VAL A 362 -14.25 -11.11 8.87
C VAL A 362 -15.36 -12.13 8.71
N ASP A 363 -16.01 -12.52 9.82
CA ASP A 363 -17.11 -13.49 9.84
C ASP A 363 -16.84 -14.80 9.07
N GLY A 364 -15.59 -15.27 9.12
CA GLY A 364 -15.17 -16.51 8.45
C GLY A 364 -14.94 -16.39 6.94
N LEU A 365 -15.01 -15.19 6.37
CA LEU A 365 -14.73 -14.90 4.97
C LEU A 365 -13.48 -14.05 4.77
N PRO A 366 -12.62 -14.38 3.78
CA PRO A 366 -11.54 -13.50 3.37
C PRO A 366 -12.13 -12.22 2.76
N GLN A 367 -11.57 -11.07 3.14
CA GLN A 367 -12.04 -9.77 2.64
C GLN A 367 -11.68 -9.60 1.16
N CYS A 368 -12.58 -9.94 0.25
CA CYS A 368 -12.31 -9.88 -1.19
C CYS A 368 -12.26 -8.46 -1.78
N HIS A 369 -12.52 -7.43 -0.96
CA HIS A 369 -12.42 -6.03 -1.35
C HIS A 369 -11.04 -5.40 -1.07
N SER A 370 -10.26 -5.90 -0.11
CA SER A 370 -9.00 -5.32 0.37
C SER A 370 -8.15 -6.33 1.16
N ASP A 371 -7.01 -5.90 1.69
CA ASP A 371 -6.31 -6.55 2.80
C ASP A 371 -5.74 -7.94 2.52
N LEU A 372 -5.61 -8.29 1.24
CA LEU A 372 -4.59 -9.24 0.81
C LEU A 372 -3.22 -8.54 0.88
N GLN A 373 -2.26 -9.20 1.51
CA GLN A 373 -0.88 -8.76 1.56
C GLN A 373 0.00 -9.70 0.73
N MET A 374 0.83 -9.17 -0.14
CA MET A 374 1.69 -9.95 -1.04
C MET A 374 3.08 -9.31 -1.18
N LEU A 375 4.04 -10.10 -1.66
CA LEU A 375 5.34 -9.59 -2.07
C LEU A 375 5.22 -8.85 -3.42
N PRO A 376 5.96 -7.75 -3.65
CA PRO A 376 5.94 -7.04 -4.93
C PRO A 376 6.30 -7.91 -6.14
N ARG A 377 7.20 -8.90 -5.97
CA ARG A 377 7.52 -9.87 -7.03
C ARG A 377 6.31 -10.74 -7.38
N ASP A 378 5.53 -11.17 -6.39
CA ASP A 378 4.33 -11.98 -6.62
C ASP A 378 3.21 -11.15 -7.28
N MET A 379 3.09 -9.86 -6.94
CA MET A 379 2.25 -8.92 -7.71
C MET A 379 2.66 -8.86 -9.19
N ALA A 380 3.98 -8.85 -9.48
CA ALA A 380 4.48 -8.84 -10.85
C ALA A 380 4.15 -10.14 -11.60
N LYS A 381 4.18 -11.30 -10.93
CA LYS A 381 3.74 -12.59 -11.50
C LYS A 381 2.26 -12.55 -11.90
N ILE A 382 1.39 -11.97 -11.05
CA ILE A 382 -0.03 -11.79 -11.37
C ILE A 382 -0.19 -10.89 -12.60
N GLY A 383 0.51 -9.76 -12.66
CA GLY A 383 0.46 -8.90 -13.84
C GLY A 383 0.94 -9.63 -15.10
N GLN A 384 2.01 -10.42 -15.01
CA GLN A 384 2.54 -11.19 -16.13
C GLN A 384 1.57 -12.30 -16.59
N LEU A 385 0.86 -12.94 -15.65
CA LEU A 385 -0.20 -13.90 -15.94
C LEU A 385 -1.32 -13.25 -16.77
N VAL A 386 -1.79 -12.07 -16.36
CA VAL A 386 -2.86 -11.34 -17.06
C VAL A 386 -2.38 -10.84 -18.43
N LEU A 387 -1.14 -10.34 -18.51
CA LEU A 387 -0.51 -9.95 -19.78
C LEU A 387 -0.44 -11.14 -20.75
N ASN A 388 -0.20 -12.34 -20.24
CA ASN A 388 -0.12 -13.59 -21.01
C ASN A 388 -1.49 -14.27 -21.20
N ASP A 389 -2.59 -13.52 -21.10
CA ASP A 389 -3.96 -14.02 -21.25
C ASP A 389 -4.25 -15.26 -20.38
N GLY A 390 -3.77 -15.25 -19.13
CA GLY A 390 -4.03 -16.28 -18.13
C GLY A 390 -3.04 -17.44 -18.15
N ARG A 391 -1.96 -17.36 -18.94
CA ARG A 391 -0.92 -18.39 -19.00
C ARG A 391 0.26 -18.10 -18.08
N TRP A 392 0.68 -19.13 -17.34
CA TRP A 392 1.93 -19.15 -16.58
C TRP A 392 2.80 -20.32 -17.08
N GLY A 393 3.87 -19.99 -17.78
CA GLY A 393 4.64 -20.97 -18.54
C GLY A 393 3.77 -21.68 -19.59
N ASP A 394 3.66 -23.00 -19.48
CA ASP A 394 2.83 -23.81 -20.39
C ASP A 394 1.39 -24.01 -19.90
N LEU A 395 1.08 -23.61 -18.67
CA LEU A 395 -0.22 -23.84 -18.04
C LEU A 395 -1.18 -22.68 -18.30
N GLN A 396 -2.41 -22.99 -18.67
CA GLN A 396 -3.53 -22.04 -18.66
C GLN A 396 -4.15 -22.08 -17.26
N LEU A 397 -3.85 -21.08 -16.43
CA LEU A 397 -4.31 -21.04 -15.03
C LEU A 397 -5.66 -20.33 -14.89
N VAL A 398 -5.87 -19.26 -15.66
CA VAL A 398 -7.14 -18.53 -15.74
C VAL A 398 -7.64 -18.65 -17.17
N PRO A 399 -8.91 -18.94 -17.45
CA PRO A 399 -9.40 -19.06 -18.83
C PRO A 399 -9.07 -17.81 -19.66
N LYS A 400 -8.61 -18.02 -20.90
CA LYS A 400 -8.24 -16.92 -21.79
C LYS A 400 -9.43 -16.00 -22.04
N GLU A 401 -10.59 -16.59 -22.27
CA GLU A 401 -11.86 -15.93 -22.49
C GLU A 401 -12.22 -15.06 -21.28
N TRP A 402 -11.98 -15.55 -20.06
CA TRP A 402 -12.19 -14.76 -18.84
C TRP A 402 -11.24 -13.57 -18.75
N ILE A 403 -9.95 -13.72 -19.05
CA ILE A 403 -9.02 -12.59 -19.05
C ILE A 403 -9.46 -11.52 -20.04
N GLN A 404 -9.86 -11.92 -21.25
CA GLN A 404 -10.33 -10.99 -22.27
C GLN A 404 -11.63 -10.29 -21.85
N GLU A 405 -12.57 -11.04 -21.28
CA GLU A 405 -13.88 -10.54 -20.88
C GLU A 405 -13.82 -9.66 -19.61
N SER A 406 -12.99 -10.04 -18.63
CA SER A 406 -12.84 -9.29 -17.39
C SER A 406 -12.04 -8.01 -17.57
N THR A 407 -11.17 -7.94 -18.60
CA THR A 407 -10.31 -6.78 -18.87
C THR A 407 -10.74 -5.94 -20.07
N ARG A 408 -11.94 -6.18 -20.63
CA ARG A 408 -12.56 -5.26 -21.61
C ARG A 408 -13.42 -4.19 -20.93
N PRO A 409 -13.58 -3.01 -21.54
CA PRO A 409 -14.52 -2.01 -21.06
C PRO A 409 -15.96 -2.54 -21.06
N HIS A 410 -16.60 -2.50 -19.89
CA HIS A 410 -18.04 -2.76 -19.74
C HIS A 410 -18.81 -1.45 -19.55
N LEU A 411 -18.19 -0.49 -18.88
CA LEU A 411 -18.73 0.85 -18.69
C LEU A 411 -17.63 1.88 -18.47
N ALA A 412 -17.96 3.15 -18.71
CA ALA A 412 -17.10 4.27 -18.34
C ALA A 412 -17.33 4.63 -16.87
N GLU A 413 -16.27 4.63 -16.06
CA GLU A 413 -16.33 5.19 -14.70
C GLU A 413 -16.30 6.72 -14.75
N SER A 414 -15.46 7.27 -15.63
CA SER A 414 -15.32 8.71 -15.88
C SER A 414 -14.72 8.95 -17.26
N GLU A 415 -14.43 10.21 -17.60
CA GLU A 415 -13.64 10.52 -18.80
C GLU A 415 -12.17 10.05 -18.71
N TYR A 416 -11.74 9.58 -17.54
CA TYR A 416 -10.35 9.18 -17.25
C TYR A 416 -10.14 7.67 -17.21
N PHE A 417 -11.19 6.90 -16.88
CA PHE A 417 -11.13 5.45 -16.79
C PHE A 417 -12.41 4.79 -17.28
N ASP A 418 -12.21 3.66 -17.92
CA ASP A 418 -13.24 2.64 -18.07
C ASP A 418 -13.08 1.57 -16.99
N TYR A 419 -14.11 0.76 -16.81
CA TYR A 419 -14.11 -0.32 -15.82
C TYR A 419 -14.51 -1.65 -16.47
N GLY A 420 -13.75 -2.68 -16.12
CA GLY A 420 -14.01 -4.08 -16.43
C GLY A 420 -14.57 -4.84 -15.23
N TYR A 421 -14.43 -6.16 -15.20
CA TYR A 421 -14.81 -6.96 -14.03
C TYR A 421 -13.73 -6.88 -12.95
N HIS A 422 -13.85 -5.89 -12.06
CA HIS A 422 -12.85 -5.50 -11.05
C HIS A 422 -11.47 -5.08 -11.61
N TRP A 423 -11.44 -4.55 -12.83
CA TRP A 423 -10.22 -4.01 -13.45
C TRP A 423 -10.45 -2.56 -13.89
N TRP A 424 -9.51 -1.69 -13.57
CA TRP A 424 -9.50 -0.33 -14.10
C TRP A 424 -8.83 -0.34 -15.47
N LEU A 425 -9.40 0.38 -16.42
CA LEU A 425 -8.97 0.35 -17.81
C LEU A 425 -8.67 1.75 -18.30
N ARG A 426 -7.59 1.86 -19.07
CA ARG A 426 -7.18 3.12 -19.68
C ARG A 426 -6.60 2.88 -21.07
N SER A 427 -6.95 3.73 -22.01
CA SER A 427 -6.43 3.73 -23.37
C SER A 427 -6.32 5.15 -23.95
N ALA A 428 -5.98 5.26 -25.23
CA ALA A 428 -5.98 6.52 -25.98
C ALA A 428 -7.35 7.25 -26.02
N SER A 429 -8.44 6.57 -25.65
CA SER A 429 -9.78 7.18 -25.54
C SER A 429 -9.95 8.04 -24.28
N ASN A 430 -9.21 7.76 -23.21
CA ASN A 430 -9.37 8.41 -21.92
C ASN A 430 -8.48 9.65 -21.79
N LYS A 431 -8.95 10.66 -21.04
CA LYS A 431 -8.19 11.89 -20.80
C LYS A 431 -7.14 11.72 -19.69
N ALA A 432 -6.18 12.63 -19.62
CA ALA A 432 -5.32 12.79 -18.45
C ALA A 432 -5.96 13.79 -17.47
N TRP A 433 -6.06 13.45 -16.19
CA TRP A 433 -6.51 14.39 -15.15
C TRP A 433 -5.37 15.25 -14.58
N TRP A 434 -4.11 14.88 -14.85
CA TRP A 434 -2.93 15.37 -14.10
C TRP A 434 -2.07 16.41 -14.80
N ASP A 435 -2.30 16.73 -16.09
CA ASP A 435 -1.91 18.04 -16.63
C ASP A 435 -2.47 18.29 -18.04
N LYS A 436 -2.97 19.53 -18.22
CA LYS A 436 -3.47 20.18 -19.46
C LYS A 436 -4.67 19.50 -20.16
N PRO A 437 -5.90 20.06 -20.06
CA PRO A 437 -7.13 19.51 -20.69
C PRO A 437 -7.10 19.44 -22.23
N GLU A 438 -6.00 19.87 -22.85
CA GLU A 438 -5.80 20.05 -24.29
C GLU A 438 -4.89 18.98 -24.88
N ILE A 439 -4.28 18.14 -24.03
CA ILE A 439 -3.41 17.03 -24.42
C ILE A 439 -4.13 15.72 -24.07
N ARG A 440 -4.56 14.96 -25.08
CA ARG A 440 -4.80 13.52 -24.88
C ARG A 440 -3.47 12.96 -24.40
N SER A 441 -3.43 12.25 -23.27
CA SER A 441 -2.16 11.70 -22.75
C SER A 441 -1.35 11.12 -23.89
N ASN A 442 -0.09 11.55 -24.03
CA ASN A 442 0.75 11.13 -25.14
C ASN A 442 1.02 9.61 -25.15
N ALA A 443 0.68 8.89 -24.08
CA ALA A 443 0.75 7.43 -24.03
C ALA A 443 -0.65 6.84 -24.27
N GLY A 444 -0.94 6.56 -25.55
CA GLY A 444 -2.17 5.91 -26.02
C GLY A 444 -2.20 4.39 -25.79
N HIS A 445 -1.49 3.91 -24.76
CA HIS A 445 -1.29 2.49 -24.50
C HIS A 445 -2.53 1.84 -23.89
N GLU A 446 -2.71 0.55 -24.17
CA GLU A 446 -3.78 -0.25 -23.61
C GLU A 446 -3.37 -0.75 -22.21
N MET A 447 -3.92 -0.11 -21.18
CA MET A 447 -3.60 -0.38 -19.78
C MET A 447 -4.75 -1.09 -19.07
N VAL A 448 -4.41 -2.20 -18.42
CA VAL A 448 -5.26 -2.90 -17.44
C VAL A 448 -4.62 -2.72 -16.07
N ILE A 449 -5.37 -2.24 -15.08
CA ILE A 449 -4.81 -1.78 -13.81
C ILE A 449 -5.60 -2.41 -12.65
N ALA A 450 -4.91 -3.18 -11.81
CA ALA A 450 -5.34 -3.39 -10.44
C ALA A 450 -4.90 -2.16 -9.62
N LEU A 451 -5.86 -1.47 -9.02
CA LEU A 451 -5.66 -0.15 -8.44
C LEU A 451 -6.01 -0.17 -6.95
N GLY A 452 -4.97 -0.07 -6.12
CA GLY A 452 -5.06 -0.05 -4.67
C GLY A 452 -4.88 1.34 -4.08
N PHE A 453 -5.50 1.54 -2.92
CA PHE A 453 -5.37 2.75 -2.14
C PHE A 453 -3.91 3.02 -1.74
N GLY A 454 -3.50 4.29 -1.72
CA GLY A 454 -2.13 4.71 -1.38
C GLY A 454 -1.07 4.44 -2.43
N GLY A 455 -1.42 3.99 -3.63
CA GLY A 455 -0.48 3.79 -4.74
C GLY A 455 -0.01 2.35 -4.96
N GLN A 456 -0.79 1.35 -4.51
CA GLN A 456 -0.52 -0.05 -4.86
C GLN A 456 -1.02 -0.31 -6.27
N TYR A 457 -0.14 -0.75 -7.17
CA TYR A 457 -0.53 -1.02 -8.55
C TYR A 457 0.00 -2.35 -9.06
N ILE A 458 -0.84 -3.00 -9.87
CA ILE A 458 -0.40 -3.94 -10.91
C ILE A 458 -0.91 -3.35 -12.22
N MET A 459 -0.03 -2.65 -12.96
CA MET A 459 -0.35 -2.07 -14.27
C MET A 459 0.19 -2.96 -15.37
N ILE A 460 -0.70 -3.50 -16.19
CA ILE A 460 -0.37 -4.25 -17.41
C ILE A 460 -0.53 -3.31 -18.59
N ILE A 461 0.53 -3.15 -19.39
CA ILE A 461 0.58 -2.26 -20.55
C ILE A 461 0.78 -3.15 -21.77
N ARG A 462 -0.34 -3.55 -22.39
CA ARG A 462 -0.40 -4.70 -23.29
C ARG A 462 0.44 -4.50 -24.55
N ASP A 463 0.32 -3.34 -25.18
CA ASP A 463 1.02 -3.00 -26.42
C ASP A 463 2.54 -2.82 -26.24
N LEU A 464 3.02 -2.66 -25.00
CA LEU A 464 4.44 -2.63 -24.66
C LEU A 464 4.97 -3.95 -24.09
N ASN A 465 4.14 -4.99 -23.95
CA ASN A 465 4.48 -6.23 -23.23
C ASN A 465 5.16 -5.93 -21.87
N MET A 466 4.53 -5.05 -21.09
CA MET A 466 5.12 -4.51 -19.87
C MET A 466 4.17 -4.67 -18.69
N VAL A 467 4.73 -4.94 -17.51
CA VAL A 467 4.03 -4.86 -16.23
C VAL A 467 4.80 -3.93 -15.31
N VAL A 468 4.11 -2.97 -14.71
CA VAL A 468 4.67 -2.08 -13.69
C VAL A 468 3.95 -2.34 -12.37
N VAL A 469 4.71 -2.64 -11.33
CA VAL A 469 4.22 -2.82 -9.97
C VAL A 469 4.76 -1.70 -9.10
N THR A 470 3.88 -1.12 -8.30
CA THR A 470 4.28 -0.19 -7.24
C THR A 470 3.61 -0.57 -5.92
N THR A 471 4.32 -0.34 -4.84
CA THR A 471 3.74 -0.23 -3.48
C THR A 471 4.14 1.12 -2.90
N ALA A 472 3.27 1.71 -2.10
CA ALA A 472 3.42 3.06 -1.57
C ALA A 472 2.58 3.28 -0.29
N SER A 473 2.82 4.37 0.42
CA SER A 473 1.96 4.79 1.55
C SER A 473 1.53 6.25 1.39
N ASP A 474 0.81 6.51 0.30
CA ASP A 474 0.43 7.84 -0.18
C ASP A 474 -1.03 8.19 0.19
N TYR A 475 -1.39 8.00 1.46
CA TYR A 475 -2.79 8.04 1.91
C TYR A 475 -3.36 9.46 2.12
N SER A 476 -2.57 10.53 2.00
CA SER A 476 -2.98 11.90 2.38
C SER A 476 -3.31 12.86 1.22
N ASN A 477 -2.94 12.56 -0.02
CA ASN A 477 -2.79 13.60 -1.06
C ASN A 477 -4.02 13.85 -1.96
N GLY A 478 -5.26 13.59 -1.50
CA GLY A 478 -6.50 13.91 -2.23
C GLY A 478 -6.76 13.15 -3.56
N HIS A 479 -5.75 12.53 -4.16
CA HIS A 479 -5.82 11.64 -5.32
C HIS A 479 -5.38 10.21 -4.97
N MET A 480 -5.62 9.83 -3.72
CA MET A 480 -4.98 8.78 -2.91
C MET A 480 -4.67 7.46 -3.65
N ALA A 481 -5.61 6.97 -4.46
CA ALA A 481 -5.45 5.71 -5.17
C ALA A 481 -4.86 5.87 -6.60
N ARG A 482 -4.79 7.08 -7.16
CA ARG A 482 -4.37 7.35 -8.56
C ARG A 482 -3.06 8.13 -8.66
N SER A 483 -2.43 8.46 -7.53
CA SER A 483 -1.33 9.43 -7.45
C SER A 483 -0.08 9.08 -8.26
N LYS A 484 0.25 7.79 -8.49
CA LYS A 484 1.44 7.40 -9.28
C LYS A 484 1.15 7.01 -10.73
N ILE A 485 -0.10 7.03 -11.19
CA ILE A 485 -0.40 6.82 -12.62
C ILE A 485 0.32 7.84 -13.52
N PRO A 486 0.39 9.14 -13.17
CA PRO A 486 1.20 10.11 -13.92
C PRO A 486 2.68 9.75 -14.00
N LEU A 487 3.24 9.26 -12.89
CA LEU A 487 4.65 8.82 -12.82
C LEU A 487 4.90 7.68 -13.81
N VAL A 488 4.02 6.67 -13.84
CA VAL A 488 4.18 5.53 -14.76
C VAL A 488 4.08 6.00 -16.22
N ILE A 489 3.02 6.75 -16.54
CA ILE A 489 2.69 7.12 -17.92
C ILE A 489 3.66 8.15 -18.50
N GLU A 490 3.99 9.22 -17.75
CA GLU A 490 4.75 10.36 -18.28
C GLU A 490 6.25 10.24 -18.07
N LYS A 491 6.70 9.31 -17.21
CA LYS A 491 8.11 9.19 -16.85
C LYS A 491 8.69 7.81 -17.10
N PHE A 492 7.99 6.73 -16.73
CA PHE A 492 8.52 5.38 -16.91
C PHE A 492 8.34 4.85 -18.32
N ILE A 493 7.13 4.89 -18.86
CA ILE A 493 6.84 4.38 -20.21
C ILE A 493 7.80 4.96 -21.26
N PRO A 494 8.07 6.28 -21.29
CA PRO A 494 9.00 6.88 -22.26
C PRO A 494 10.44 6.36 -22.19
N LEU A 495 10.83 5.63 -21.13
CA LEU A 495 12.15 4.99 -21.08
C LEU A 495 12.27 3.79 -22.02
N PHE A 496 11.13 3.22 -22.47
CA PHE A 496 11.06 2.01 -23.28
C PHE A 496 10.59 2.26 -24.72
N GLU A 497 10.38 3.52 -25.09
CA GLU A 497 10.07 4.01 -26.45
C GLU A 497 11.32 4.64 -27.08
#